data_AF-A0A172TCM6-F1
#
_entry.id   AF-A0A172TCM6-F1
#
_cell.length_a   1.000
_cell.length_b   1.000
_cell.length_c   1.000
_cell.angle_alpha   90.00
_cell.angle_beta   90.00
_cell.angle_gamma   90.00
#
_symmetry.space_group_name_H-M   'P 1'
#
loop_
_entity.id
_entity.type
_entity.pdbx_description
1 polymer ?
#
loop_
_entity_poly.entity_id
_entity_poly.type
_entity_poly.pdbx_seq_one_letter_code
_entity_poly.pdbx_strand_id
1 'polypeptide(L)'
;MNAALAQQALPIPAVQQALLTWFDQHGRALPWRLGEEGARDPYRVWVAEILLQQTQVARGLVYYERFLTAFPSVEALAEAPIDAVLKAWEGCGYYARARNLHKAAGMMVAGGIPSTYAGWLALPGVGPYTAAAVASLAFNEGRAVNDGNVRRVLARLYGERLPTEPWVQARADALLDLSRPGAFNEAVMDLGATICTPKAPRCKVCPLAAWCEARASGEPTAFPAPKVRAAVRDVGAVAVLIGNEQHAVLERREGALLGGLMGLPSELREPDEAGAKALARLCARLNATPGALLGTVTHSMTHRRIVLDVYAAQSGQARTPVQDAALSRLDHKALGLLAARRGSLFGVE
;
A
#
# COMPACT_ATOMS: atom_id res chain seq x y z
N MET A 1 12.24 28.75 36.13
CA MET A 1 12.28 29.74 35.03
C MET A 1 12.82 29.01 33.82
N ASN A 2 12.09 28.76 32.73
CA ASN A 2 11.18 29.67 32.06
C ASN A 2 9.92 28.98 31.51
N ALA A 3 8.84 29.74 31.65
CA ALA A 3 7.62 29.75 30.84
C ALA A 3 7.04 28.40 30.42
N ALA A 4 5.94 28.05 31.08
CA ALA A 4 4.80 27.52 30.35
C ALA A 4 4.62 28.39 29.09
N LEU A 5 5.04 27.86 27.94
CA LEU A 5 4.70 28.43 26.64
C LEU A 5 3.18 28.36 26.59
N ALA A 6 2.52 29.47 26.90
CA ALA A 6 1.16 29.66 26.47
C ALA A 6 1.15 29.32 24.97
N GLN A 7 0.39 28.29 24.58
CA GLN A 7 0.20 27.93 23.18
C GLN A 7 -0.32 29.18 22.46
N GLN A 8 0.57 29.94 21.84
CA GLN A 8 0.16 31.02 20.97
C GLN A 8 -0.67 30.38 19.86
N ALA A 9 -1.91 30.83 19.73
CA ALA A 9 -2.79 30.37 18.68
C ALA A 9 -2.07 30.54 17.34
N LEU A 10 -2.00 29.46 16.55
CA LEU A 10 -1.40 29.53 15.22
C LEU A 10 -2.13 30.59 14.38
N PRO A 11 -1.39 31.50 13.70
CA PRO A 11 -2.02 32.43 12.77
C PRO A 11 -2.41 31.67 11.50
N ILE A 12 -3.59 31.02 11.52
CA ILE A 12 -4.05 30.09 10.48
C ILE A 12 -3.90 30.67 9.06
N PRO A 13 -4.33 31.91 8.76
CA PRO A 13 -4.18 32.47 7.40
C PRO A 13 -2.72 32.58 6.95
N ALA A 14 -1.80 32.95 7.84
CA ALA A 14 -0.39 33.06 7.52
C ALA A 14 0.26 31.67 7.30
N VAL A 15 -0.15 30.67 8.09
CA VAL A 15 0.28 29.28 7.93
C VAL A 15 -0.20 28.71 6.60
N GLN A 16 -1.48 28.93 6.26
CA GLN A 16 -2.07 28.52 4.98
C GLN A 16 -1.32 29.14 3.80
N GLN A 17 -1.16 30.47 3.82
CA GLN A 17 -0.46 31.19 2.76
C GLN A 17 0.99 30.70 2.59
N ALA A 18 1.74 30.53 3.68
CA ALA A 18 3.13 30.07 3.63
C ALA A 18 3.25 28.66 3.04
N LEU A 19 2.32 27.76 3.41
CA LEU A 19 2.31 26.39 2.92
C LEU A 19 1.93 26.31 1.44
N LEU A 20 0.87 27.01 1.02
CA LEU A 20 0.42 27.03 -0.37
C LEU A 20 1.45 27.71 -1.28
N THR A 21 2.03 28.83 -0.85
CA THR A 21 3.11 29.51 -1.61
C THR A 21 4.31 28.58 -1.83
N TRP A 22 4.70 27.82 -0.79
CA TRP A 22 5.76 26.82 -0.93
C TRP A 22 5.37 25.71 -1.90
N PHE A 23 4.13 25.21 -1.83
CA PHE A 23 3.65 24.14 -2.69
C PHE A 23 3.55 24.57 -4.16
N ASP A 24 3.11 25.79 -4.44
CA ASP A 24 3.05 26.32 -5.81
C ASP A 24 4.45 26.38 -6.47
N GLN A 25 5.51 26.52 -5.67
CA GLN A 25 6.90 26.58 -6.15
C GLN A 25 7.63 25.23 -6.14
N HIS A 26 7.31 24.34 -5.18
CA HIS A 26 8.09 23.12 -4.90
C HIS A 26 7.26 21.83 -4.96
N GLY A 27 5.95 21.94 -5.23
CA GLY A 27 5.04 20.82 -5.34
C GLY A 27 5.49 19.85 -6.44
N ARG A 28 5.39 18.55 -6.16
CA ARG A 28 5.84 17.53 -7.11
C ARG A 28 4.86 17.40 -8.26
N ALA A 29 5.38 17.45 -9.49
CA ALA A 29 4.64 17.05 -10.68
C ALA A 29 4.51 15.51 -10.71
N LEU A 30 3.28 15.00 -10.58
CA LEU A 30 2.97 13.57 -10.57
C LEU A 30 1.84 13.29 -11.57
N PRO A 31 1.82 12.13 -12.26
CA PRO A 31 0.84 11.85 -13.33
C PRO A 31 -0.64 11.90 -12.89
N TRP A 32 -0.92 11.64 -11.61
CA TRP A 32 -2.26 11.70 -11.03
C TRP A 32 -2.64 13.09 -10.48
N ARG A 33 -1.75 14.08 -10.61
CA ARG A 33 -2.00 15.49 -10.25
C ARG A 33 -2.33 16.37 -11.45
N LEU A 34 -2.33 15.80 -12.65
CA LEU A 34 -2.68 16.52 -13.87
C LEU A 34 -4.16 16.92 -13.85
N GLY A 35 -4.44 18.11 -14.37
CA GLY A 35 -5.78 18.71 -14.37
C GLY A 35 -5.90 19.89 -13.41
N GLU A 36 -6.98 20.64 -13.57
CA GLU A 36 -7.30 21.78 -12.71
C GLU A 36 -7.70 21.28 -11.30
N GLU A 37 -7.35 22.07 -10.27
CA GLU A 37 -7.77 21.78 -8.90
C GLU A 37 -9.31 21.71 -8.82
N GLY A 38 -9.84 20.66 -8.19
CA GLY A 38 -11.29 20.47 -8.09
C GLY A 38 -11.98 19.96 -9.35
N ALA A 39 -11.22 19.68 -10.42
CA ALA A 39 -11.72 19.11 -11.67
C ALA A 39 -10.78 18.03 -12.24
N ARG A 40 -9.92 17.45 -11.40
CA ARG A 40 -9.05 16.32 -11.80
C ARG A 40 -9.89 15.08 -12.08
N ASP A 41 -9.40 14.21 -12.96
CA ASP A 41 -10.05 12.93 -13.24
C ASP A 41 -10.14 12.08 -11.95
N PRO A 42 -11.36 11.82 -11.44
CA PRO A 42 -11.55 11.10 -10.18
C PRO A 42 -11.09 9.65 -10.25
N TYR A 43 -11.17 9.00 -11.41
CA TYR A 43 -10.69 7.63 -11.59
C TYR A 43 -9.18 7.57 -11.42
N ARG A 44 -8.45 8.50 -12.04
CA ARG A 44 -7.00 8.59 -11.97
C ARG A 44 -6.50 8.94 -10.57
N VAL A 45 -7.16 9.87 -9.88
CA VAL A 45 -6.84 10.21 -8.48
C VAL A 45 -7.08 9.00 -7.58
N TRP A 46 -8.25 8.37 -7.68
CA TRP A 46 -8.60 7.22 -6.86
C TRP A 46 -7.65 6.03 -7.03
N VAL A 47 -7.31 5.68 -8.27
CA VAL A 47 -6.35 4.60 -8.57
C VAL A 47 -4.98 4.89 -7.93
N ALA A 48 -4.49 6.14 -8.04
CA ALA A 48 -3.24 6.54 -7.41
C ALA A 48 -3.30 6.43 -5.88
N GLU A 49 -4.36 6.94 -5.26
CA GLU A 49 -4.52 6.90 -3.81
C GLU A 49 -4.56 5.47 -3.28
N ILE A 50 -5.28 4.56 -3.94
CA ILE A 50 -5.30 3.15 -3.54
C ILE A 50 -3.92 2.50 -3.74
N LEU A 51 -3.24 2.76 -4.87
CA LEU A 51 -1.90 2.20 -5.15
C LEU A 51 -0.85 2.67 -4.14
N LEU A 52 -0.87 3.94 -3.77
CA LEU A 52 0.11 4.57 -2.89
C LEU A 52 -0.07 4.25 -1.41
N GLN A 53 -1.19 3.62 -1.02
CA GLN A 53 -1.33 3.05 0.32
C GLN A 53 -0.15 2.13 0.64
N GLN A 54 0.64 2.50 1.64
CA GLN A 54 1.83 1.75 2.09
C GLN A 54 2.85 1.46 0.97
N THR A 55 2.86 2.26 -0.11
CA THR A 55 3.74 2.09 -1.26
C THR A 55 4.48 3.40 -1.54
N GLN A 56 5.80 3.34 -1.70
CA GLN A 56 6.59 4.53 -2.02
C GLN A 56 6.26 5.06 -3.42
N VAL A 57 6.23 6.39 -3.57
CA VAL A 57 5.84 7.08 -4.83
C VAL A 57 6.60 6.57 -6.04
N ALA A 58 7.94 6.44 -5.96
CA ALA A 58 8.76 5.96 -7.08
C ALA A 58 8.33 4.58 -7.59
N ARG A 59 7.93 3.70 -6.67
CA ARG A 59 7.42 2.37 -7.00
C ARG A 59 5.95 2.39 -7.41
N GLY A 60 5.17 3.30 -6.83
CA GLY A 60 3.77 3.54 -7.18
C GLY A 60 3.63 3.99 -8.64
N LEU A 61 4.53 4.84 -9.14
CA LEU A 61 4.54 5.30 -10.54
C LEU A 61 4.56 4.15 -11.54
N VAL A 62 5.47 3.19 -11.36
CA VAL A 62 5.57 2.00 -12.24
C VAL A 62 4.26 1.21 -12.26
N TYR A 63 3.62 1.03 -11.10
CA TYR A 63 2.36 0.32 -11.03
C TYR A 63 1.19 1.14 -11.59
N TYR A 64 1.20 2.45 -11.38
CA TYR A 64 0.18 3.36 -11.88
C TYR A 64 0.14 3.39 -13.41
N GLU A 65 1.30 3.53 -14.05
CA GLU A 65 1.42 3.52 -15.51
C GLU A 65 0.98 2.18 -16.11
N ARG A 66 1.45 1.07 -15.53
CA ARG A 66 1.03 -0.27 -15.95
C ARG A 66 -0.48 -0.47 -15.80
N PHE A 67 -1.04 -0.04 -14.67
CA PHE A 67 -2.45 -0.24 -14.36
C PHE A 67 -3.35 0.58 -15.27
N LEU A 68 -3.04 1.85 -15.51
CA LEU A 68 -3.83 2.71 -16.41
C LEU A 68 -3.64 2.39 -17.89
N THR A 69 -2.51 1.79 -18.27
CA THR A 69 -2.36 1.22 -19.62
C THR A 69 -3.32 0.05 -19.83
N ALA A 70 -3.46 -0.82 -18.82
CA ALA A 70 -4.36 -1.97 -18.90
C ALA A 70 -5.84 -1.57 -18.76
N PHE A 71 -6.13 -0.61 -17.89
CA PHE A 71 -7.48 -0.15 -17.57
C PHE A 71 -7.51 1.38 -17.64
N PRO A 72 -7.76 1.96 -18.83
CA PRO A 72 -7.72 3.41 -19.01
C PRO A 72 -8.90 4.16 -18.39
N SER A 73 -9.99 3.46 -18.07
CA SER A 73 -11.20 4.03 -17.48
C SER A 73 -11.81 3.13 -16.39
N VAL A 74 -12.79 3.66 -15.65
CA VAL A 74 -13.52 2.89 -14.64
C VAL A 74 -14.33 1.76 -15.26
N GLU A 75 -14.88 1.97 -16.46
CA GLU A 75 -15.60 0.97 -17.25
C GLU A 75 -14.67 -0.18 -17.65
N ALA A 76 -13.50 0.15 -18.21
CA ALA A 76 -12.51 -0.85 -18.59
C ALA A 76 -12.04 -1.67 -17.37
N LEU A 77 -11.88 -1.04 -16.20
CA LEU A 77 -11.58 -1.75 -14.97
C LEU A 77 -12.73 -2.66 -14.53
N ALA A 78 -13.97 -2.18 -14.56
CA ALA A 78 -15.13 -2.94 -14.09
C ALA A 78 -15.41 -4.17 -14.97
N GLU A 79 -15.26 -4.04 -16.29
CA GLU A 79 -15.49 -5.12 -17.26
C GLU A 79 -14.38 -6.18 -17.25
N ALA A 80 -13.18 -5.82 -16.79
CA ALA A 80 -12.03 -6.71 -16.80
C ALA A 80 -12.25 -7.94 -15.90
N PRO A 81 -11.81 -9.15 -16.34
CA PRO A 81 -11.72 -10.30 -15.47
C PRO A 81 -10.81 -10.00 -14.27
N ILE A 82 -11.21 -10.46 -13.07
CA ILE A 82 -10.43 -10.20 -11.84
C ILE A 82 -8.97 -10.67 -11.93
N ASP A 83 -8.70 -11.74 -12.69
CA ASP A 83 -7.33 -12.24 -12.89
C ASP A 83 -6.46 -11.26 -13.66
N ALA A 84 -7.00 -10.58 -14.67
CA ALA A 84 -6.29 -9.52 -15.38
C ALA A 84 -5.96 -8.34 -14.45
N VAL A 85 -6.90 -7.97 -13.57
CA VAL A 85 -6.70 -6.90 -12.58
C VAL A 85 -5.62 -7.29 -11.57
N LEU A 86 -5.66 -8.52 -11.04
CA LEU A 86 -4.65 -9.03 -10.13
C LEU A 86 -3.28 -9.14 -10.78
N LYS A 87 -3.23 -9.46 -12.08
CA LYS A 87 -2.01 -9.51 -12.87
C LYS A 87 -1.41 -8.11 -13.05
N ALA A 88 -2.22 -7.12 -13.40
CA ALA A 88 -1.81 -5.72 -13.45
C ALA A 88 -1.40 -5.17 -12.06
N TRP A 89 -1.86 -5.78 -10.97
CA TRP A 89 -1.46 -5.47 -9.58
C TRP A 89 -0.24 -6.27 -9.10
N GLU A 90 0.24 -7.24 -9.87
CA GLU A 90 1.27 -8.19 -9.47
C GLU A 90 2.53 -7.49 -8.96
N GLY A 91 2.98 -7.90 -7.77
CA GLY A 91 4.14 -7.34 -7.10
C GLY A 91 3.84 -6.14 -6.21
N CYS A 92 2.75 -5.39 -6.41
CA CYS A 92 2.42 -4.21 -5.60
C CYS A 92 2.14 -4.56 -4.13
N GLY A 93 1.63 -5.78 -3.88
CA GLY A 93 1.28 -6.25 -2.53
C GLY A 93 -0.09 -5.74 -2.07
N TYR A 94 -0.55 -6.24 -0.92
CA TYR A 94 -1.89 -5.95 -0.36
C TYR A 94 -3.01 -6.15 -1.40
N TYR A 95 -3.10 -7.35 -1.99
CA TYR A 95 -3.99 -7.66 -3.12
C TYR A 95 -5.49 -7.52 -2.81
N ALA A 96 -5.87 -7.43 -1.54
CA ALA A 96 -7.23 -7.03 -1.16
C ALA A 96 -7.61 -5.65 -1.72
N ARG A 97 -6.63 -4.74 -1.85
CA ARG A 97 -6.82 -3.43 -2.49
C ARG A 97 -7.29 -3.58 -3.94
N ALA A 98 -6.61 -4.38 -4.74
CA ALA A 98 -6.99 -4.61 -6.15
C ALA A 98 -8.40 -5.20 -6.27
N ARG A 99 -8.75 -6.17 -5.41
CA ARG A 99 -10.09 -6.78 -5.41
C ARG A 99 -11.18 -5.78 -5.00
N ASN A 100 -10.92 -4.96 -3.99
CA ASN A 100 -11.87 -3.95 -3.55
C ASN A 100 -12.01 -2.84 -4.58
N LEU A 101 -10.90 -2.42 -5.21
CA LEU A 101 -10.89 -1.49 -6.34
C LEU A 101 -11.76 -2.00 -7.49
N HIS A 102 -11.61 -3.27 -7.88
CA HIS A 102 -12.43 -3.90 -8.94
C HIS A 102 -13.92 -3.91 -8.59
N LYS A 103 -14.26 -4.34 -7.36
CA LYS A 103 -15.66 -4.32 -6.88
C LYS A 103 -16.25 -2.91 -6.88
N ALA A 104 -15.50 -1.93 -6.40
CA ALA A 104 -15.92 -0.54 -6.36
C ALA A 104 -16.11 0.03 -7.78
N ALA A 105 -15.26 -0.33 -8.74
CA ALA A 105 -15.43 0.07 -10.13
C ALA A 105 -16.76 -0.44 -10.71
N GLY A 106 -17.11 -1.70 -10.45
CA GLY A 106 -18.43 -2.25 -10.84
C GLY A 106 -19.60 -1.48 -10.23
N MET A 107 -19.49 -1.06 -8.97
CA MET A 107 -20.51 -0.22 -8.32
C MET A 107 -20.60 1.17 -8.97
N MET A 108 -19.48 1.79 -9.33
CA MET A 108 -19.45 3.10 -10.00
C MET A 108 -20.04 3.05 -11.40
N VAL A 109 -19.80 1.98 -12.18
CA VAL A 109 -20.40 1.84 -13.51
C VAL A 109 -21.93 1.70 -13.41
N ALA A 110 -22.42 1.00 -12.38
CA ALA A 110 -23.87 0.84 -12.17
C ALA A 110 -24.56 2.08 -11.57
N GLY A 111 -23.88 2.83 -10.70
CA GLY A 111 -24.48 3.90 -9.90
C GLY A 111 -23.93 5.31 -10.14
N GLY A 112 -22.96 5.46 -11.04
CA GLY A 112 -22.19 6.69 -11.26
C GLY A 112 -20.97 6.81 -10.33
N ILE A 113 -19.96 7.57 -10.78
CA ILE A 113 -18.82 7.94 -9.95
C ILE A 113 -19.29 8.93 -8.87
N PRO A 114 -19.07 8.65 -7.56
CA PRO A 114 -19.46 9.58 -6.52
C PRO A 114 -18.71 10.90 -6.61
N SER A 115 -19.38 12.01 -6.29
CA SER A 115 -18.77 13.34 -6.20
C SER A 115 -18.60 13.86 -4.78
N THR A 116 -18.98 13.05 -3.77
CA THR A 116 -18.95 13.46 -2.35
C THR A 116 -18.15 12.50 -1.50
N TYR A 117 -17.57 13.01 -0.41
CA TYR A 117 -16.87 12.23 0.61
C TYR A 117 -17.70 11.03 1.08
N ALA A 118 -18.98 11.23 1.39
CA ALA A 118 -19.86 10.17 1.86
C ALA A 118 -20.05 9.08 0.82
N GLY A 119 -20.19 9.45 -0.46
CA GLY A 119 -20.29 8.51 -1.56
C GLY A 119 -19.00 7.71 -1.78
N TRP A 120 -17.83 8.36 -1.71
CA TRP A 120 -16.55 7.66 -1.77
C TRP A 120 -16.34 6.72 -0.59
N LEU A 121 -16.65 7.15 0.63
CA LEU A 121 -16.50 6.35 1.85
C LEU A 121 -17.35 5.08 1.86
N ALA A 122 -18.49 5.09 1.15
CA ALA A 122 -19.36 3.92 1.03
C ALA A 122 -18.77 2.81 0.15
N LEU A 123 -17.72 3.09 -0.62
CA LEU A 123 -17.15 2.12 -1.57
C LEU A 123 -16.19 1.12 -0.90
N PRO A 124 -16.16 -0.13 -1.37
CA PRO A 124 -15.23 -1.14 -0.86
C PRO A 124 -13.77 -0.68 -0.92
N GLY A 125 -13.07 -0.78 0.21
CA GLY A 125 -11.64 -0.46 0.28
C GLY A 125 -11.30 1.04 0.30
N VAL A 126 -12.31 1.92 0.29
CA VAL A 126 -12.12 3.36 0.48
C VAL A 126 -12.31 3.68 1.96
N GLY A 127 -11.23 4.07 2.63
CA GLY A 127 -11.27 4.56 4.01
C GLY A 127 -11.40 6.09 4.08
N PRO A 128 -11.51 6.67 5.31
CA PRO A 128 -11.65 8.11 5.51
C PRO A 128 -10.60 8.95 4.78
N TYR A 129 -9.34 8.53 4.80
CA TYR A 129 -8.26 9.20 4.08
C TYR A 129 -8.52 9.25 2.57
N THR A 130 -8.82 8.12 1.94
CA THR A 130 -9.00 8.04 0.48
C THR A 130 -10.26 8.77 0.04
N ALA A 131 -11.35 8.69 0.82
CA ALA A 131 -12.55 9.46 0.56
C ALA A 131 -12.28 10.98 0.61
N ALA A 132 -11.55 11.46 1.61
CA ALA A 132 -11.17 12.87 1.71
C ALA A 132 -10.23 13.30 0.58
N ALA A 133 -9.27 12.44 0.22
CA ALA A 133 -8.33 12.72 -0.86
C ALA A 133 -9.06 12.87 -2.19
N VAL A 134 -9.88 11.90 -2.59
CA VAL A 134 -10.59 11.99 -3.88
C VAL A 134 -11.59 13.15 -3.88
N ALA A 135 -12.38 13.31 -2.81
CA ALA A 135 -13.37 14.39 -2.73
C ALA A 135 -12.73 15.80 -2.81
N SER A 136 -11.60 16.02 -2.13
CA SER A 136 -10.91 17.32 -2.19
C SER A 136 -10.17 17.54 -3.51
N LEU A 137 -9.48 16.53 -4.04
CA LEU A 137 -8.62 16.68 -5.23
C LEU A 137 -9.42 16.73 -6.54
N ALA A 138 -10.48 15.91 -6.65
CA ALA A 138 -11.27 15.78 -7.87
C ALA A 138 -12.56 16.60 -7.86
N PHE A 139 -13.08 16.98 -6.68
CA PHE A 139 -14.38 17.66 -6.56
C PHE A 139 -14.37 18.91 -5.68
N ASN A 140 -13.19 19.37 -5.25
CA ASN A 140 -13.00 20.54 -4.40
C ASN A 140 -13.77 20.51 -3.07
N GLU A 141 -14.14 19.34 -2.57
CA GLU A 141 -14.81 19.24 -1.27
C GLU A 141 -13.82 19.57 -0.14
N GLY A 142 -14.22 20.49 0.76
CA GLY A 142 -13.42 20.92 1.90
C GLY A 142 -13.25 19.84 2.97
N ARG A 143 -12.45 18.81 2.70
CA ARG A 143 -12.14 17.70 3.60
C ARG A 143 -10.64 17.52 3.76
N ALA A 144 -10.14 17.58 4.99
CA ALA A 144 -8.72 17.41 5.23
C ALA A 144 -8.35 15.92 5.20
N VAL A 145 -7.23 15.59 4.56
CA VAL A 145 -6.66 14.24 4.59
C VAL A 145 -5.87 14.01 5.88
N ASN A 146 -5.83 12.75 6.33
CA ASN A 146 -5.09 12.36 7.52
C ASN A 146 -4.28 11.07 7.25
N ASP A 147 -3.06 11.25 6.74
CA ASP A 147 -2.10 10.16 6.54
C ASP A 147 -0.95 10.24 7.57
N GLY A 148 0.04 9.36 7.41
CA GLY A 148 1.24 9.36 8.25
C GLY A 148 2.10 10.62 8.10
N ASN A 149 2.04 11.32 6.96
CA ASN A 149 2.74 12.58 6.72
C ASN A 149 2.03 13.74 7.44
N VAL A 150 0.74 13.90 7.24
CA VAL A 150 -0.10 14.90 7.92
C VAL A 150 0.00 14.75 9.42
N ARG A 151 -0.19 13.53 9.95
CA ARG A 151 -0.04 13.25 11.39
C ARG A 151 1.29 13.74 11.93
N ARG A 152 2.39 13.52 11.22
CA ARG A 152 3.73 13.92 11.66
C ARG A 152 3.93 15.43 11.58
N VAL A 153 3.46 16.06 10.50
CA VAL A 153 3.53 17.52 10.34
C VAL A 153 2.76 18.21 11.46
N LEU A 154 1.51 17.81 11.69
CA LEU A 154 0.65 18.42 12.72
C LEU A 154 1.17 18.14 14.13
N ALA A 155 1.61 16.91 14.42
CA ALA A 155 2.23 16.59 15.71
C ALA A 155 3.44 17.49 16.02
N ARG A 156 4.27 17.79 15.01
CA ARG A 156 5.43 18.67 15.17
C ARG A 156 5.03 20.13 15.27
N LEU A 157 4.10 20.57 14.43
CA LEU A 157 3.64 21.96 14.40
C LEU A 157 3.07 22.38 15.76
N TYR A 158 2.24 21.54 16.36
CA TYR A 158 1.55 21.78 17.64
C TYR A 158 2.24 21.14 18.87
N GLY A 159 3.45 20.58 18.72
CA GLY A 159 4.15 19.97 19.87
C GLY A 159 3.42 18.81 20.53
N GLU A 160 2.61 18.05 19.78
CA GLU A 160 1.83 16.92 20.30
C GLU A 160 2.62 15.61 20.19
N ARG A 161 2.98 15.01 21.33
CA ARG A 161 3.79 13.78 21.36
C ARG A 161 2.98 12.53 21.08
N LEU A 162 1.72 12.48 21.50
CA LEU A 162 0.86 11.29 21.42
C LEU A 162 -0.43 11.60 20.66
N PRO A 163 -0.34 12.07 19.40
CA PRO A 163 -1.52 12.51 18.66
C PRO A 163 -2.46 11.33 18.42
N THR A 164 -3.70 11.43 18.89
CA THR A 164 -4.78 10.48 18.57
C THR A 164 -5.33 10.79 17.18
N GLU A 165 -5.97 9.81 16.54
CA GLU A 165 -6.56 10.02 15.21
C GLU A 165 -7.62 11.14 15.18
N PRO A 166 -8.55 11.24 16.16
CA PRO A 166 -9.48 12.38 16.25
C PRO A 166 -8.78 13.72 16.44
N TRP A 167 -7.70 13.77 17.24
CA TRP A 167 -6.92 14.99 17.43
C TRP A 167 -6.29 15.45 16.11
N VAL A 168 -5.70 14.52 15.36
CA VAL A 168 -5.07 14.86 14.07
C VAL A 168 -6.12 15.35 13.08
N GLN A 169 -7.25 14.67 12.99
CA GLN A 169 -8.33 15.08 12.09
C GLN A 169 -8.85 16.48 12.43
N ALA A 170 -9.14 16.75 13.71
CA ALA A 170 -9.62 18.08 14.13
C ALA A 170 -8.63 19.21 13.81
N ARG A 171 -7.32 18.96 13.95
CA ARG A 171 -6.28 19.94 13.57
C ARG A 171 -6.11 20.08 12.06
N ALA A 172 -6.25 18.99 11.32
CA ALA A 172 -6.21 19.01 9.86
C ALA A 172 -7.39 19.82 9.30
N ASP A 173 -8.61 19.55 9.78
CA ASP A 173 -9.83 20.25 9.38
C ASP A 173 -9.77 21.75 9.74
N ALA A 174 -9.26 22.09 10.93
CA ALA A 174 -9.13 23.49 11.35
C ALA A 174 -8.06 24.27 10.56
N LEU A 175 -7.05 23.59 10.01
CA LEU A 175 -5.96 24.22 9.26
C LEU A 175 -6.24 24.28 7.75
N LEU A 176 -7.16 23.46 7.26
CA LEU A 176 -7.50 23.36 5.84
C LEU A 176 -7.90 24.70 5.24
N ASP A 177 -7.30 25.05 4.10
CA ASP A 177 -7.79 26.17 3.29
C ASP A 177 -8.98 25.70 2.44
N LEU A 178 -10.17 26.21 2.72
CA LEU A 178 -11.40 25.83 2.02
C LEU A 178 -11.49 26.39 0.59
N SER A 179 -10.66 27.37 0.22
CA SER A 179 -10.60 27.88 -1.15
C SER A 179 -9.78 26.98 -2.07
N ARG A 180 -8.80 26.25 -1.50
CA ARG A 180 -7.88 25.34 -2.21
C ARG A 180 -7.65 24.03 -1.43
N PRO A 181 -8.70 23.26 -1.11
CA PRO A 181 -8.58 22.12 -0.21
C PRO A 181 -7.70 21.01 -0.79
N GLY A 182 -7.75 20.79 -2.11
CA GLY A 182 -6.93 19.80 -2.79
C GLY A 182 -5.44 20.13 -2.72
N ALA A 183 -5.07 21.35 -3.12
CA ALA A 183 -3.70 21.82 -3.08
C ALA A 183 -3.17 21.88 -1.64
N PHE A 184 -4.01 22.29 -0.68
CA PHE A 184 -3.62 22.31 0.73
C PHE A 184 -3.30 20.90 1.25
N ASN A 185 -4.17 19.93 0.98
CA ASN A 185 -3.94 18.53 1.34
C ASN A 185 -2.63 18.00 0.75
N GLU A 186 -2.39 18.24 -0.53
CA GLU A 186 -1.13 17.85 -1.19
C GLU A 186 0.09 18.56 -0.64
N ALA A 187 -0.05 19.84 -0.27
CA ALA A 187 1.02 20.62 0.32
C ALA A 187 1.48 20.04 1.67
N VAL A 188 0.54 19.68 2.56
CA VAL A 188 0.89 19.04 3.84
C VAL A 188 1.54 17.67 3.60
N MET A 189 1.02 16.87 2.67
CA MET A 189 1.58 15.57 2.32
C MET A 189 3.00 15.69 1.75
N ASP A 190 3.23 16.62 0.81
CA ASP A 190 4.54 16.87 0.19
C ASP A 190 5.53 17.44 1.21
N LEU A 191 5.08 18.33 2.08
CA LEU A 191 5.89 18.86 3.17
C LEU A 191 6.36 17.72 4.07
N GLY A 192 5.45 16.83 4.49
CA GLY A 192 5.81 15.65 5.28
C GLY A 192 6.76 14.71 4.54
N ALA A 193 6.51 14.45 3.27
CA ALA A 193 7.31 13.52 2.47
C ALA A 193 8.73 14.02 2.20
N THR A 194 8.93 15.33 2.02
CA THR A 194 10.19 15.88 1.51
C THR A 194 10.94 16.75 2.50
N ILE A 195 10.26 17.51 3.36
CA ILE A 195 10.89 18.49 4.28
C ILE A 195 10.83 17.97 5.71
N CYS A 196 9.63 17.74 6.21
CA CYS A 196 9.35 17.29 7.57
C CYS A 196 9.48 15.76 7.67
N THR A 197 10.62 15.20 7.27
CA THR A 197 10.84 13.75 7.20
C THR A 197 10.96 13.10 8.60
N PRO A 198 10.74 11.78 8.75
CA PRO A 198 10.75 11.13 10.06
C PRO A 198 12.06 11.27 10.82
N LYS A 199 13.21 11.05 10.16
CA LYS A 199 14.52 10.94 10.81
C LYS A 199 15.36 12.22 10.77
N ALA A 200 15.32 12.95 9.65
CA ALA A 200 16.17 14.11 9.41
C ALA A 200 15.33 15.25 8.80
N PRO A 201 14.43 15.88 9.58
CA PRO A 201 13.61 16.97 9.08
C PRO A 201 14.47 18.19 8.72
N ARG A 202 14.21 18.78 7.56
CA ARG A 202 14.94 19.94 7.03
C ARG A 202 14.36 21.24 7.58
N CYS A 203 14.37 21.40 8.91
CA CYS A 203 13.68 22.50 9.61
C CYS A 203 14.13 23.91 9.19
N LYS A 204 15.37 24.08 8.72
CA LYS A 204 15.91 25.38 8.27
C LYS A 204 15.20 25.93 7.04
N VAL A 205 14.66 25.07 6.18
CA VAL A 205 13.99 25.43 4.91
C VAL A 205 12.48 25.15 4.96
N CYS A 206 11.95 24.82 6.13
CA CYS A 206 10.53 24.50 6.28
C CYS A 206 9.70 25.79 6.27
N PRO A 207 8.66 25.92 5.42
CA PRO A 207 7.80 27.11 5.40
C PRO A 207 7.05 27.33 6.72
N LEU A 208 6.88 26.27 7.52
CA LEU A 208 6.20 26.32 8.81
C LEU A 208 7.14 26.52 10.01
N ALA A 209 8.44 26.73 9.77
CA ALA A 209 9.46 26.76 10.81
C ALA A 209 9.24 27.83 11.89
N ALA A 210 8.64 28.96 11.52
CA ALA A 210 8.39 30.08 12.43
C ALA A 210 7.36 29.73 13.52
N TRP A 211 6.44 28.80 13.25
CA TRP A 211 5.33 28.44 14.14
C TRP A 211 5.42 27.03 14.71
N CYS A 212 6.48 26.29 14.40
CA CYS A 212 6.60 24.88 14.76
C CYS A 212 7.14 24.69 16.19
N GLU A 213 6.28 24.24 17.11
CA GLU A 213 6.64 23.97 18.50
C GLU A 213 7.76 22.93 18.63
N ALA A 214 7.72 21.86 17.84
CA ALA A 214 8.75 20.83 17.88
C ALA A 214 10.11 21.30 17.31
N ARG A 215 10.12 22.36 16.50
CA ARG A 215 11.39 23.04 16.13
C ARG A 215 11.88 23.91 17.29
N ALA A 216 10.98 24.66 17.93
CA ALA A 216 11.31 25.54 19.05
C ALA A 216 11.85 24.75 20.26
N SER A 217 11.41 23.50 20.45
CA SER A 217 11.93 22.62 21.50
C SER A 217 13.35 22.10 21.27
N GLY A 218 13.89 22.22 20.05
CA GLY A 218 15.19 21.66 19.67
C GLY A 218 15.18 20.17 19.32
N GLU A 219 14.10 19.43 19.60
CA GLU A 219 13.99 17.99 19.34
C GLU A 219 12.77 17.62 18.47
N PRO A 220 12.75 18.00 17.17
CA PRO A 220 11.59 17.74 16.31
C PRO A 220 11.31 16.24 16.08
N THR A 221 12.30 15.37 16.26
CA THR A 221 12.17 13.92 16.13
C THR A 221 11.50 13.25 17.32
N ALA A 222 11.30 13.96 18.45
CA ALA A 222 10.52 13.47 19.59
C ALA A 222 8.99 13.49 19.32
N PHE A 223 8.56 14.06 18.19
CA PHE A 223 7.16 14.26 17.81
C PHE A 223 6.88 13.67 16.42
N PRO A 224 5.85 12.82 16.27
CA PRO A 224 5.19 12.09 17.35
C PRO A 224 6.13 11.08 17.99
N ALA A 225 5.84 10.67 19.22
CA ALA A 225 6.58 9.60 19.88
C ALA A 225 6.48 8.29 19.06
N PRO A 226 7.56 7.49 18.98
CA PRO A 226 7.55 6.23 18.25
C PRO A 226 6.46 5.29 18.78
N LYS A 227 5.69 4.67 17.88
CA LYS A 227 4.80 3.57 18.25
C LYS A 227 5.61 2.31 18.53
N VAL A 228 5.29 1.62 19.63
CA VAL A 228 5.77 0.25 19.88
C VAL A 228 5.21 -0.64 18.77
N ARG A 229 6.09 -1.35 18.06
CA ARG A 229 5.68 -2.29 17.00
C ARG A 229 5.47 -3.65 17.63
N ALA A 230 4.34 -4.28 17.32
CA ALA A 230 4.12 -5.68 17.67
C ALA A 230 5.19 -6.57 17.03
N ALA A 231 5.57 -7.64 17.72
CA ALA A 231 6.50 -8.62 17.18
C ALA A 231 5.94 -9.27 15.90
N VAL A 232 6.81 -9.48 14.91
CA VAL A 232 6.46 -10.20 13.69
C VAL A 232 6.28 -11.68 14.05
N ARG A 233 5.14 -12.27 13.72
CA ARG A 233 4.86 -13.69 13.96
C ARG A 233 5.28 -14.54 12.76
N ASP A 234 6.03 -15.60 13.01
CA ASP A 234 6.34 -16.59 11.97
C ASP A 234 5.14 -17.50 11.70
N VAL A 235 4.92 -17.79 10.43
CA VAL A 235 3.92 -18.73 9.95
C VAL A 235 4.63 -19.74 9.06
N GLY A 236 4.72 -20.98 9.53
CA GLY A 236 5.28 -22.09 8.76
C GLY A 236 4.29 -22.63 7.74
N ALA A 237 4.78 -22.99 6.56
CA ALA A 237 4.00 -23.63 5.52
C ALA A 237 4.88 -24.57 4.69
N VAL A 238 4.25 -25.51 4.00
CA VAL A 238 4.89 -26.33 2.96
C VAL A 238 4.21 -26.07 1.62
N ALA A 239 4.96 -26.13 0.53
CA ALA A 239 4.43 -26.12 -0.83
C ALA A 239 5.02 -27.25 -1.66
N VAL A 240 4.29 -27.66 -2.69
CA VAL A 240 4.81 -28.57 -3.72
C VAL A 240 4.91 -27.86 -5.06
N LEU A 241 6.02 -28.11 -5.76
CA LEU A 241 6.24 -27.69 -7.13
C LEU A 241 6.09 -28.90 -8.04
N ILE A 242 5.02 -28.89 -8.85
CA ILE A 242 4.70 -29.91 -9.84
C ILE A 242 4.76 -29.26 -11.22
N GLY A 243 5.79 -29.56 -12.01
CA GLY A 243 6.08 -28.90 -13.28
C GLY A 243 7.39 -28.11 -13.25
N ASN A 244 7.39 -26.89 -13.78
CA ASN A 244 8.55 -25.99 -13.83
C ASN A 244 8.12 -24.51 -13.76
N GLU A 245 9.07 -23.59 -13.92
CA GLU A 245 8.84 -22.13 -13.87
C GLU A 245 7.95 -21.57 -14.98
N GLN A 246 7.72 -22.33 -16.06
CA GLN A 246 6.87 -21.94 -17.18
C GLN A 246 5.47 -22.54 -17.06
N HIS A 247 5.38 -23.80 -16.62
CA HIS A 247 4.13 -24.55 -16.49
C HIS A 247 4.12 -25.32 -15.17
N ALA A 248 3.25 -24.91 -14.24
CA ALA A 248 3.13 -25.51 -12.92
C ALA A 248 1.67 -25.78 -12.55
N VAL A 249 1.44 -26.76 -11.68
CA VAL A 249 0.15 -26.86 -10.97
C VAL A 249 0.03 -25.64 -10.06
N LEU A 250 -1.06 -24.88 -10.21
CA LEU A 250 -1.34 -23.68 -9.43
C LEU A 250 -2.76 -23.73 -8.89
N GLU A 251 -2.96 -23.26 -7.67
CA GLU A 251 -4.28 -23.17 -7.02
C GLU A 251 -4.58 -21.73 -6.62
N ARG A 252 -5.86 -21.35 -6.68
CA ARG A 252 -6.29 -20.05 -6.16
C ARG A 252 -6.28 -20.11 -4.64
N ARG A 253 -5.54 -19.20 -4.02
CA ARG A 253 -5.47 -19.07 -2.55
C ARG A 253 -6.75 -18.44 -2.02
N GLU A 254 -7.28 -19.01 -0.94
CA GLU A 254 -8.40 -18.45 -0.19
C GLU A 254 -7.94 -17.77 1.10
N GLY A 255 -8.84 -17.01 1.73
CA GLY A 255 -8.61 -16.39 3.03
C GLY A 255 -7.72 -15.14 3.01
N ALA A 256 -7.17 -14.81 4.18
CA ALA A 256 -6.50 -13.52 4.41
C ALA A 256 -5.07 -13.45 3.84
N LEU A 257 -4.39 -14.60 3.72
CA LEU A 257 -2.98 -14.65 3.33
C LEU A 257 -2.84 -14.82 1.82
N LEU A 258 -2.50 -13.73 1.12
CA LEU A 258 -2.35 -13.73 -0.35
C LEU A 258 -3.62 -14.19 -1.09
N GLY A 259 -4.79 -14.14 -0.44
CA GLY A 259 -6.04 -14.63 -1.00
C GLY A 259 -6.41 -13.95 -2.31
N GLY A 260 -7.04 -14.69 -3.21
CA GLY A 260 -7.40 -14.30 -4.57
C GLY A 260 -6.30 -14.54 -5.60
N LEU A 261 -5.03 -14.63 -5.20
CA LEU A 261 -3.93 -14.95 -6.11
C LEU A 261 -3.86 -16.43 -6.43
N MET A 262 -3.26 -16.75 -7.57
CA MET A 262 -2.76 -18.09 -7.83
C MET A 262 -1.45 -18.30 -7.07
N GLY A 263 -1.15 -19.55 -6.73
CA GLY A 263 0.12 -19.91 -6.11
C GLY A 263 0.40 -21.39 -6.22
N LEU A 264 1.61 -21.79 -5.84
CA LEU A 264 1.91 -23.21 -5.69
C LEU A 264 0.96 -23.81 -4.64
N PRO A 265 0.44 -25.03 -4.87
CA PRO A 265 -0.31 -25.75 -3.85
C PRO A 265 0.49 -25.77 -2.56
N SER A 266 -0.14 -25.32 -1.47
CA SER A 266 0.53 -25.14 -0.20
C SER A 266 -0.39 -25.44 0.97
N GLU A 267 0.19 -25.86 2.07
CA GLU A 267 -0.49 -26.18 3.32
C GLU A 267 0.18 -25.41 4.46
N LEU A 268 -0.62 -24.76 5.31
CA LEU A 268 -0.10 -24.14 6.53
C LEU A 268 0.30 -25.25 7.52
N ARG A 269 1.36 -24.99 8.28
CA ARG A 269 1.76 -25.84 9.40
C ARG A 269 1.06 -25.38 10.66
N GLU A 270 0.55 -26.34 11.43
CA GLU A 270 0.17 -26.05 12.81
C GLU A 270 1.41 -25.67 13.64
N PRO A 271 1.24 -24.94 14.76
CA PRO A 271 2.32 -24.70 15.70
C PRO A 271 3.02 -26.01 16.07
N ASP A 272 4.36 -26.02 16.03
CA ASP A 272 5.23 -27.16 16.34
C ASP A 272 5.05 -28.41 15.46
N GLU A 273 4.26 -28.32 14.38
CA GLU A 273 4.09 -29.43 13.45
C GLU A 273 5.32 -29.64 12.56
N ALA A 274 5.78 -30.88 12.47
CA ALA A 274 6.83 -31.29 11.53
C ALA A 274 6.38 -31.10 10.07
N GLY A 275 7.25 -30.50 9.24
CA GLY A 275 6.94 -30.21 7.82
C GLY A 275 6.52 -31.45 7.02
N ALA A 276 7.07 -32.62 7.33
CA ALA A 276 6.70 -33.89 6.70
C ALA A 276 5.21 -34.24 6.83
N LYS A 277 4.58 -33.89 7.97
CA LYS A 277 3.15 -34.16 8.21
C LYS A 277 2.26 -33.24 7.36
N ALA A 278 2.61 -31.96 7.26
CA ALA A 278 1.93 -31.02 6.38
C ALA A 278 2.12 -31.40 4.89
N LEU A 279 3.32 -31.86 4.51
CA LEU A 279 3.61 -32.32 3.16
C LEU A 279 2.76 -33.55 2.80
N ALA A 280 2.65 -34.52 3.71
CA ALA A 280 1.83 -35.70 3.50
C ALA A 280 0.35 -35.35 3.27
N ARG A 281 -0.22 -34.43 4.06
CA ARG A 281 -1.59 -33.92 3.83
C ARG A 281 -1.74 -33.29 2.45
N LEU A 282 -0.80 -32.42 2.08
CA LEU A 282 -0.81 -31.71 0.80
C LEU A 282 -0.71 -32.69 -0.38
N CYS A 283 0.21 -33.64 -0.33
CA CYS A 283 0.39 -34.66 -1.36
C CYS A 283 -0.83 -35.59 -1.48
N ALA A 284 -1.43 -35.99 -0.35
CA ALA A 284 -2.66 -36.77 -0.36
C ALA A 284 -3.82 -36.01 -1.03
N ARG A 285 -4.01 -34.72 -0.69
CA ARG A 285 -5.03 -33.85 -1.31
C ARG A 285 -4.85 -33.72 -2.82
N LEU A 286 -3.61 -33.69 -3.29
CA LEU A 286 -3.28 -33.50 -4.70
C LEU A 286 -3.14 -34.80 -5.50
N ASN A 287 -3.27 -35.97 -4.85
CA ASN A 287 -2.86 -37.25 -5.41
C ASN A 287 -1.46 -37.17 -6.06
N ALA A 288 -0.49 -36.66 -5.27
CA ALA A 288 0.86 -36.38 -5.71
C ALA A 288 1.88 -37.23 -4.96
N THR A 289 2.94 -37.64 -5.65
CA THR A 289 4.10 -38.30 -5.04
C THR A 289 5.13 -37.24 -4.64
N PRO A 290 5.47 -37.10 -3.34
CA PRO A 290 6.47 -36.14 -2.89
C PRO A 290 7.87 -36.53 -3.37
N GLY A 291 8.67 -35.53 -3.71
CA GLY A 291 10.09 -35.66 -4.04
C GLY A 291 10.98 -34.91 -3.04
N ALA A 292 12.18 -34.55 -3.48
CA ALA A 292 13.16 -33.88 -2.63
C ALA A 292 12.75 -32.45 -2.24
N LEU A 293 13.17 -32.00 -1.06
CA LEU A 293 13.14 -30.58 -0.67
C LEU A 293 14.01 -29.79 -1.67
N LEU A 294 13.42 -28.76 -2.28
CA LEU A 294 14.10 -27.82 -3.19
C LEU A 294 14.76 -26.68 -2.43
N GLY A 295 14.15 -26.25 -1.33
CA GLY A 295 14.66 -25.20 -0.45
C GLY A 295 13.56 -24.52 0.36
N THR A 296 13.96 -23.55 1.16
CA THR A 296 13.05 -22.74 1.99
C THR A 296 13.06 -21.30 1.52
N VAL A 297 11.88 -20.73 1.29
CA VAL A 297 11.72 -19.32 0.93
C VAL A 297 10.99 -18.56 2.02
N THR A 298 11.40 -17.31 2.24
CA THR A 298 10.79 -16.43 3.24
C THR A 298 10.14 -15.22 2.59
N HIS A 299 8.99 -14.83 3.14
CA HIS A 299 8.26 -13.63 2.75
C HIS A 299 7.76 -12.86 3.97
N SER A 300 8.39 -11.71 4.21
CA SER A 300 8.03 -10.82 5.33
C SER A 300 6.93 -9.84 4.92
N MET A 301 5.92 -9.74 5.76
CA MET A 301 4.81 -8.79 5.73
C MET A 301 4.85 -7.92 7.01
N THR A 302 3.95 -6.95 7.14
CA THR A 302 3.94 -6.00 8.28
C THR A 302 3.89 -6.69 9.65
N HIS A 303 3.12 -7.77 9.78
CA HIS A 303 2.87 -8.44 11.07
C HIS A 303 3.22 -9.93 11.06
N ARG A 304 3.58 -10.48 9.90
CA ARG A 304 3.83 -11.92 9.73
C ARG A 304 5.02 -12.15 8.82
N ARG A 305 5.74 -13.24 9.04
CA ARG A 305 6.75 -13.75 8.12
C ARG A 305 6.38 -15.18 7.75
N ILE A 306 6.13 -15.42 6.48
CA ILE A 306 5.86 -16.75 5.95
C ILE A 306 7.21 -17.43 5.75
N VAL A 307 7.37 -18.63 6.30
CA VAL A 307 8.49 -19.53 6.07
C VAL A 307 7.93 -20.73 5.32
N LEU A 308 8.28 -20.86 4.04
CA LEU A 308 7.71 -21.84 3.13
C LEU A 308 8.78 -22.84 2.67
N ASP A 309 8.62 -24.10 3.07
CA ASP A 309 9.45 -25.20 2.60
C ASP A 309 8.87 -25.76 1.30
N VAL A 310 9.66 -25.77 0.22
CA VAL A 310 9.19 -26.12 -1.13
C VAL A 310 9.76 -27.46 -1.55
N TYR A 311 8.90 -28.42 -1.83
CA TYR A 311 9.25 -29.76 -2.28
C TYR A 311 8.96 -29.95 -3.75
N ALA A 312 9.78 -30.71 -4.46
CA ALA A 312 9.38 -31.25 -5.76
C ALA A 312 8.25 -32.26 -5.55
N ALA A 313 7.34 -32.39 -6.50
CA ALA A 313 6.37 -33.48 -6.51
C ALA A 313 5.96 -33.86 -7.94
N GLN A 314 5.41 -35.06 -8.09
CA GLN A 314 4.83 -35.56 -9.34
C GLN A 314 3.34 -35.79 -9.15
N SER A 315 2.53 -35.38 -10.11
CA SER A 315 1.08 -35.62 -10.14
C SER A 315 0.58 -35.58 -11.58
N GLY A 316 -0.56 -36.23 -11.83
CA GLY A 316 -1.30 -36.17 -13.10
C GLY A 316 -2.15 -34.91 -13.26
N GLN A 317 -2.14 -33.98 -12.30
CA GLN A 317 -2.89 -32.73 -12.40
C GLN A 317 -2.45 -31.85 -13.58
N ALA A 318 -3.43 -31.12 -14.13
CA ALA A 318 -3.19 -30.14 -15.19
C ALA A 318 -2.28 -29.01 -14.71
N ARG A 319 -1.39 -28.56 -15.61
CA ARG A 319 -0.46 -27.47 -15.35
C ARG A 319 -0.94 -26.21 -16.06
N THR A 320 -0.75 -25.08 -15.41
CA THR A 320 -1.11 -23.77 -15.92
C THR A 320 0.16 -23.02 -16.36
N PRO A 321 0.12 -22.27 -17.47
CA PRO A 321 1.19 -21.33 -17.80
C PRO A 321 1.37 -20.31 -16.66
N VAL A 322 2.56 -20.29 -16.07
CA VAL A 322 2.90 -19.44 -14.92
C VAL A 322 2.80 -17.96 -15.28
N GLN A 323 3.14 -17.60 -16.51
CA GLN A 323 3.12 -16.22 -17.00
C GLN A 323 1.72 -15.60 -16.98
N ASP A 324 0.67 -16.41 -17.16
CA ASP A 324 -0.73 -15.95 -17.22
C ASP A 324 -1.33 -15.81 -15.81
N ALA A 325 -0.70 -16.43 -14.81
CA ALA A 325 -1.15 -16.39 -13.43
C ALA A 325 -0.68 -15.11 -12.73
N ALA A 326 -1.58 -14.50 -11.94
CA ALA A 326 -1.22 -13.47 -10.99
C ALA A 326 -0.65 -14.12 -9.72
N LEU A 327 0.66 -13.99 -9.51
CA LEU A 327 1.38 -14.64 -8.43
C LEU A 327 1.88 -13.65 -7.38
N SER A 328 2.15 -14.16 -6.19
CA SER A 328 2.84 -13.37 -5.18
C SER A 328 4.36 -13.41 -5.39
N ARG A 329 5.08 -12.48 -4.75
CA ARG A 329 6.55 -12.56 -4.66
C ARG A 329 7.04 -13.83 -3.96
N LEU A 330 6.24 -14.42 -3.07
CA LEU A 330 6.58 -15.69 -2.42
C LEU A 330 6.60 -16.83 -3.45
N ASP A 331 5.56 -16.90 -4.30
CA ASP A 331 5.44 -17.94 -5.32
C ASP A 331 6.51 -17.78 -6.42
N HIS A 332 6.80 -16.54 -6.85
CA HIS A 332 7.92 -16.28 -7.77
C HIS A 332 9.27 -16.77 -7.22
N LYS A 333 9.55 -16.56 -5.93
CA LYS A 333 10.77 -17.11 -5.28
C LYS A 333 10.75 -18.64 -5.25
N ALA A 334 9.60 -19.24 -4.94
CA ALA A 334 9.46 -20.68 -4.84
C ALA A 334 9.68 -21.37 -6.21
N LEU A 335 9.11 -20.81 -7.28
CA LEU A 335 9.30 -21.29 -8.65
C LEU A 335 10.77 -21.26 -9.09
N GLY A 336 11.50 -20.21 -8.71
CA GLY A 336 12.93 -20.07 -9.02
C GLY A 336 13.85 -21.11 -8.36
N LEU A 337 13.41 -21.83 -7.31
CA LEU A 337 14.23 -22.85 -6.66
C LEU A 337 14.59 -24.03 -7.58
N LEU A 338 13.67 -24.41 -8.48
CA LEU A 338 13.93 -25.51 -9.41
C LEU A 338 14.98 -25.12 -10.45
N ALA A 339 14.94 -23.88 -10.94
CA ALA A 339 15.93 -23.35 -11.88
C ALA A 339 17.32 -23.29 -11.25
N ALA A 340 17.44 -22.81 -10.01
CA ALA A 340 18.70 -22.75 -9.27
C ALA A 340 19.31 -24.15 -9.05
N ARG A 341 18.48 -25.16 -8.72
CA ARG A 341 18.94 -26.53 -8.53
C ARG A 341 19.38 -27.19 -9.84
N ARG A 342 18.69 -26.95 -10.96
CA ARG A 342 19.11 -27.42 -12.29
C ARG A 342 20.42 -26.76 -12.71
N GLY A 343 20.56 -25.44 -12.54
CA GLY A 343 21.81 -24.73 -12.81
C GLY A 343 22.99 -25.23 -11.97
N SER A 344 22.76 -25.65 -10.73
CA SER A 344 23.79 -26.26 -9.88
C SER A 344 24.12 -27.72 -10.24
N LEU A 345 23.19 -28.46 -10.84
CA LEU A 345 23.40 -29.84 -11.31
C LEU A 345 24.06 -29.88 -12.70
N PHE A 346 23.93 -28.81 -13.49
CA PHE A 346 24.52 -28.63 -14.82
C PHE A 346 25.58 -27.52 -14.87
N GLY A 347 26.07 -27.09 -13.69
CA GLY A 347 27.18 -26.16 -13.55
C GLY A 347 28.52 -26.88 -13.77
N VAL A 348 28.99 -26.77 -15.02
CA VAL A 348 30.31 -27.10 -15.59
C VAL A 348 31.42 -26.53 -14.68
N GLU A 349 32.38 -27.31 -14.20
CA GLU A 349 33.63 -27.74 -14.88
C GLU A 349 34.46 -26.60 -15.52
#